data_AF-A0A2I0QHX2-F1
#
_entry.id   AF-A0A2I0QHX2-F1
#
_cell.length_a   1.000
_cell.length_b   1.000
_cell.length_c   1.000
_cell.angle_alpha   90.00
_cell.angle_beta   90.00
_cell.angle_gamma   90.00
#
_symmetry.space_group_name_H-M   'P 1'
#
loop_
_entity.id
_entity.type
_entity.pdbx_description
1 polymer ?
#
loop_
_entity_poly.entity_id
_entity_poly.type
_entity_poly.pdbx_seq_one_letter_code
_entity_poly.pdbx_strand_id
1 'polypeptide(L)'
;MNQKEKEFFKILENIFIGAKIEGNSASGFINLMKIKSSYFEWLFEDLTNEINEKTKNFPEFKEEMFDKLYSFFKTYFSESGSIYFSYTPLKSNVYERVYTNQKDVALFWKTHMLYYVKTDKLWKDMTIDFDNNGISYKIHFDVSKLEYKKANEKKNTIYELMTIDNKEITFGVLYSERGKVTKIDEILKEFKRKKIFPDEENLNKIFRIFEKQNEVDYFINKNAEQFLKEHFNLWLKSYLLDDESDYSEKRLKQLKVLKEIAYTIIDFVAQFEDELVKIWNKPKFVKNSNYVITLDRIKDENLTEKILNHKNIEEQIKEWKELNIIENDFDKSKILENNLTGKHLSKKYEHLPIDTKYFKDLELEILGLFDDLDNSLDGWLIKSENYQALNTILPK
;
A
#
# COMPACT_ATOMS: atom_id res chain seq x y z
N MET A 1 0.77 20.80 32.07
CA MET A 1 1.52 20.43 30.86
C MET A 1 2.19 21.68 30.31
N ASN A 2 3.52 21.68 30.22
CA ASN A 2 4.30 22.82 29.73
C ASN A 2 4.06 23.01 28.21
N GLN A 3 4.23 24.21 27.65
CA GLN A 3 3.97 24.48 26.22
C GLN A 3 4.84 23.60 25.30
N LYS A 4 6.12 23.44 25.67
CA LYS A 4 7.08 22.60 24.94
C LYS A 4 6.83 21.09 25.06
N GLU A 5 6.25 20.66 26.18
CA GLU A 5 5.81 19.27 26.36
C GLU A 5 4.67 18.93 25.39
N LYS A 6 3.69 19.83 25.24
CA LYS A 6 2.63 19.68 24.24
C LYS A 6 3.17 19.70 22.81
N GLU A 7 4.15 20.56 22.53
CA GLU A 7 4.80 20.61 21.22
C GLU A 7 5.57 19.32 20.92
N PHE A 8 6.38 18.81 21.85
CA PHE A 8 7.08 17.53 21.71
C PHE A 8 6.11 16.39 21.39
N PHE A 9 5.02 16.28 22.16
CA PHE A 9 4.05 15.23 21.99
C PHE A 9 3.27 15.32 20.68
N LYS A 10 2.90 16.53 20.26
CA LYS A 10 2.30 16.76 18.93
C LYS A 10 3.27 16.40 17.81
N ILE A 11 4.56 16.62 18.02
CA ILE A 11 5.58 16.26 17.05
C ILE A 11 5.81 14.74 17.04
N LEU A 12 5.83 14.08 18.19
CA LEU A 12 5.92 12.63 18.31
C LEU A 12 4.68 11.95 17.69
N GLU A 13 3.49 12.53 17.89
CA GLU A 13 2.25 12.14 17.23
C GLU A 13 2.40 12.24 15.70
N ASN A 14 2.89 13.37 15.18
CA ASN A 14 3.12 13.54 13.74
C ASN A 14 4.19 12.60 13.20
N ILE A 15 5.22 12.30 13.98
CA ILE A 15 6.28 11.34 13.65
C ILE A 15 5.73 9.92 13.59
N PHE A 16 4.88 9.55 14.55
CA PHE A 16 4.34 8.20 14.66
C PHE A 16 3.22 7.97 13.66
N ILE A 17 2.20 8.84 13.64
CA ILE A 17 1.04 8.72 12.74
C ILE A 17 1.41 9.07 11.29
N GLY A 18 2.36 9.98 11.09
CA GLY A 18 2.63 10.57 9.79
C GLY A 18 1.62 11.66 9.42
N ALA A 19 1.55 12.02 8.15
CA ALA A 19 0.59 13.00 7.66
C ALA A 19 -0.88 12.55 7.88
N LYS A 20 -1.73 13.44 8.42
CA LYS A 20 -3.18 13.23 8.46
C LYS A 20 -3.72 12.97 7.05
N ILE A 21 -4.48 11.89 6.91
CA ILE A 21 -5.11 11.51 5.64
C ILE A 21 -6.55 11.98 5.66
N GLU A 22 -6.92 12.75 4.65
CA GLU A 22 -8.27 13.23 4.40
C GLU A 22 -8.98 12.29 3.42
N GLY A 23 -10.26 12.01 3.69
CA GLY A 23 -11.11 11.16 2.84
C GLY A 23 -11.73 9.95 3.55
N ASN A 24 -12.92 9.57 3.10
CA ASN A 24 -13.62 8.35 3.52
C ASN A 24 -13.20 7.18 2.62
N SER A 25 -12.59 6.13 3.16
CA SER A 25 -12.30 4.96 2.32
C SER A 25 -12.13 3.64 3.07
N ALA A 26 -12.34 2.58 2.30
CA ALA A 26 -12.08 1.18 2.65
C ALA A 26 -10.65 0.72 2.29
N SER A 27 -9.71 1.66 2.05
CA SER A 27 -8.32 1.31 1.73
C SER A 27 -7.57 0.81 2.97
N GLY A 28 -6.80 -0.27 2.80
CA GLY A 28 -6.04 -0.89 3.89
C GLY A 28 -5.04 0.06 4.56
N PHE A 29 -4.37 0.90 3.77
CA PHE A 29 -3.40 1.88 4.30
C PHE A 29 -4.08 3.00 5.10
N ILE A 30 -5.26 3.46 4.69
CA ILE A 30 -5.98 4.52 5.40
C ILE A 30 -6.56 4.00 6.71
N ASN A 31 -7.08 2.77 6.70
CA ASN A 31 -7.47 2.09 7.93
C ASN A 31 -6.27 1.90 8.86
N LEU A 32 -5.11 1.54 8.32
CA LEU A 32 -3.87 1.43 9.11
C LEU A 32 -3.52 2.75 9.81
N MET A 33 -3.52 3.88 9.09
CA MET A 33 -3.24 5.19 9.69
C MET A 33 -4.27 5.59 10.75
N LYS A 34 -5.56 5.29 10.53
CA LYS A 34 -6.61 5.50 11.53
C LYS A 34 -6.36 4.67 12.80
N ILE A 35 -6.06 3.39 12.66
CA ILE A 35 -5.74 2.50 13.79
C ILE A 35 -4.49 3.00 14.52
N LYS A 36 -3.46 3.44 13.77
CA LYS A 36 -2.23 4.01 14.34
C LYS A 36 -2.52 5.27 15.17
N SER A 37 -3.40 6.14 14.68
CA SER A 37 -3.87 7.33 15.41
C SER A 37 -4.58 6.95 16.70
N SER A 38 -5.56 6.05 16.64
CA SER A 38 -6.30 5.62 17.84
C SER A 38 -5.41 4.88 18.85
N TYR A 39 -4.45 4.09 18.38
CA TYR A 39 -3.47 3.41 19.23
C TYR A 39 -2.57 4.41 19.96
N PHE A 40 -2.11 5.45 19.27
CA PHE A 40 -1.33 6.53 19.88
C PHE A 40 -2.14 7.31 20.92
N GLU A 41 -3.38 7.69 20.61
CA GLU A 41 -4.27 8.42 21.53
C GLU A 41 -4.51 7.64 22.83
N TRP A 42 -4.79 6.34 22.73
CA TRP A 42 -5.03 5.49 23.90
C TRP A 42 -3.80 5.40 24.82
N LEU A 43 -2.60 5.27 24.26
CA LEU A 43 -1.35 5.11 25.02
C LEU A 43 -0.71 6.44 25.44
N PHE A 44 -1.21 7.55 24.90
CA PHE A 44 -0.71 8.88 25.18
C PHE A 44 -0.76 9.22 26.67
N GLU A 45 -1.88 8.88 27.32
CA GLU A 45 -2.09 9.17 28.74
C GLU A 45 -1.10 8.38 29.61
N ASP A 46 -0.93 7.09 29.34
CA ASP A 46 -0.03 6.20 30.08
C ASP A 46 1.43 6.62 29.92
N LEU A 47 1.85 6.91 28.69
CA LEU A 47 3.21 7.37 28.41
C LEU A 47 3.51 8.70 29.10
N THR A 48 2.55 9.63 29.09
CA THR A 48 2.69 10.93 29.76
C THR A 48 2.82 10.75 31.27
N ASN A 49 2.05 9.84 31.86
CA ASN A 49 2.13 9.53 33.29
C ASN A 49 3.49 8.93 33.65
N GLU A 50 3.98 7.95 32.87
CA GLU A 50 5.27 7.31 33.12
C GLU A 50 6.45 8.28 32.98
N ILE A 51 6.43 9.14 31.97
CA ILE A 51 7.43 10.19 31.77
C ILE A 51 7.41 11.16 32.96
N ASN A 52 6.23 11.57 33.42
CA ASN A 52 6.10 12.47 34.57
C ASN A 52 6.68 11.84 35.84
N GLU A 53 6.35 10.58 36.14
CA GLU A 53 6.88 9.85 37.30
C GLU A 53 8.42 9.77 37.27
N LYS A 54 9.01 9.36 36.13
CA LYS A 54 10.47 9.21 35.99
C LYS A 54 11.23 10.54 36.01
N THR A 55 10.59 11.63 35.61
CA THR A 55 11.21 12.98 35.55
C THR A 55 10.97 13.84 36.80
N LYS A 56 10.19 13.39 37.79
CA LYS A 56 9.95 14.11 39.06
C LYS A 56 11.23 14.61 39.73
N ASN A 57 12.29 13.82 39.68
CA ASN A 57 13.56 14.11 40.35
C ASN A 57 14.45 15.11 39.58
N PHE A 58 14.14 15.40 38.32
CA PHE A 58 14.94 16.27 37.45
C PHE A 58 14.06 17.16 36.55
N PRO A 59 13.27 18.09 37.11
CA PRO A 59 12.36 18.93 36.32
C PRO A 59 13.10 19.82 35.31
N GLU A 60 14.31 20.28 35.63
CA GLU A 60 15.18 21.08 34.76
C GLU A 60 15.64 20.31 33.51
N PHE A 61 15.73 18.98 33.59
CA PHE A 61 16.20 18.13 32.49
C PHE A 61 15.08 17.76 31.51
N LYS A 62 13.82 17.97 31.90
CA LYS A 62 12.65 17.51 31.14
C LYS A 62 12.61 18.11 29.74
N GLU A 63 12.96 19.39 29.60
CA GLU A 63 12.99 20.09 28.32
C GLU A 63 14.11 19.57 27.41
N GLU A 64 15.33 19.49 27.93
CA GLU A 64 16.47 18.96 27.18
C GLU A 64 16.22 17.51 26.73
N MET A 65 15.65 16.69 27.62
CA MET A 65 15.29 15.30 27.32
C MET A 65 14.34 15.21 26.13
N PHE A 66 13.30 16.03 26.07
CA PHE A 66 12.37 16.05 24.94
C PHE A 66 13.05 16.46 23.64
N ASP A 67 13.92 17.47 23.67
CA ASP A 67 14.67 17.89 22.48
C ASP A 67 15.59 16.77 21.96
N LYS A 68 16.26 16.05 22.86
CA LYS A 68 17.13 14.92 22.52
C LYS A 68 16.35 13.75 21.94
N LEU A 69 15.23 13.37 22.56
CA LEU A 69 14.34 12.33 22.05
C LEU A 69 13.78 12.71 20.68
N TYR A 70 13.36 13.96 20.49
CA TYR A 70 12.86 14.44 19.20
C TYR A 70 13.93 14.34 18.12
N SER A 71 15.15 14.84 18.39
CA SER A 71 16.27 14.76 17.46
C SER A 71 16.58 13.31 17.07
N PHE A 72 16.50 12.38 18.02
CA PHE A 72 16.66 10.97 17.75
C PHE A 72 15.54 10.45 16.84
N PHE A 73 14.28 10.53 17.27
CA PHE A 73 13.16 9.94 16.52
C PHE A 73 12.97 10.54 15.13
N LYS A 74 13.19 11.85 14.94
CA LYS A 74 13.14 12.50 13.63
C LYS A 74 14.09 11.88 12.60
N THR A 75 15.21 11.32 13.05
CA THR A 75 16.23 10.70 12.18
C THR A 75 15.75 9.36 11.61
N TYR A 76 14.88 8.65 12.35
CA TYR A 76 14.49 7.25 12.08
C TYR A 76 13.03 7.07 11.65
N PHE A 77 12.27 8.16 11.53
CA PHE A 77 10.87 8.12 11.13
C PHE A 77 10.63 8.97 9.89
N SER A 78 9.93 8.42 8.92
CA SER A 78 9.54 9.13 7.69
C SER A 78 8.35 10.05 7.88
N GLU A 79 8.03 10.85 6.86
CA GLU A 79 6.81 11.67 6.81
C GLU A 79 5.52 10.81 6.81
N SER A 80 5.61 9.56 6.37
CA SER A 80 4.54 8.55 6.46
C SER A 80 4.53 7.78 7.79
N GLY A 81 5.44 8.08 8.71
CA GLY A 81 5.57 7.39 10.00
C GLY A 81 6.16 5.98 9.90
N SER A 82 6.83 5.65 8.80
CA SER A 82 7.59 4.39 8.65
C SER A 82 8.92 4.47 9.38
N ILE A 83 9.42 3.34 9.87
CA ILE A 83 10.65 3.26 10.68
C ILE A 83 11.83 2.79 9.83
N TYR A 84 12.65 3.74 9.38
CA TYR A 84 13.90 3.50 8.65
C TYR A 84 14.75 4.78 8.70
N PHE A 85 15.95 4.78 8.12
CA PHE A 85 16.74 6.01 7.98
C PHE A 85 16.05 7.02 7.05
N SER A 86 15.24 7.91 7.62
CA SER A 86 14.45 8.90 6.88
C SER A 86 15.27 10.13 6.55
N TYR A 87 16.07 10.60 7.51
CA TYR A 87 16.88 11.79 7.37
C TYR A 87 18.19 11.65 8.16
N THR A 88 19.31 11.62 7.45
CA THR A 88 20.65 11.65 8.05
C THR A 88 21.34 12.96 7.68
N PRO A 89 21.47 13.92 8.60
CA PRO A 89 22.29 15.10 8.36
C PRO A 89 23.74 14.70 8.07
N LEU A 90 24.40 15.35 7.11
CA LEU A 90 25.81 15.08 6.75
C LEU A 90 26.80 15.20 7.92
N LYS A 91 26.43 15.92 8.98
CA LYS A 91 27.25 16.13 10.19
C LYS A 91 26.94 15.15 11.33
N SER A 92 25.93 14.30 11.18
CA SER A 92 25.53 13.36 12.22
C SER A 92 26.32 12.06 12.06
N ASN A 93 26.99 11.62 13.12
CA ASN A 93 27.66 10.31 13.20
C ASN A 93 26.62 9.19 13.31
N VAL A 94 25.83 9.00 12.26
CA VAL A 94 24.87 7.90 12.16
C VAL A 94 25.60 6.68 11.62
N TYR A 95 25.72 5.65 12.46
CA TYR A 95 26.41 4.42 12.11
C TYR A 95 25.44 3.45 11.44
N GLU A 96 25.63 3.21 10.16
CA GLU A 96 24.96 2.14 9.43
C GLU A 96 25.90 0.93 9.30
N ARG A 97 25.41 -0.29 9.60
CA ARG A 97 26.21 -1.52 9.41
C ARG A 97 26.30 -1.85 7.92
N VAL A 98 27.28 -1.31 7.22
CA VAL A 98 27.56 -1.69 5.82
C VAL A 98 28.64 -2.77 5.81
N TYR A 99 28.25 -4.01 5.51
CA TYR A 99 29.19 -5.15 5.48
C TYR A 99 30.17 -5.10 4.30
N THR A 100 29.79 -4.46 3.18
CA THR A 100 30.64 -4.28 1.98
C THR A 100 30.18 -3.09 1.12
N ASN A 101 31.12 -2.39 0.48
CA ASN A 101 30.86 -1.20 -0.36
C ASN A 101 30.31 -1.50 -1.78
N GLN A 102 30.00 -2.75 -2.10
CA GLN A 102 29.35 -3.08 -3.37
C GLN A 102 27.91 -2.55 -3.36
N LYS A 103 27.53 -1.78 -4.40
CA LYS A 103 26.25 -1.06 -4.45
C LYS A 103 25.03 -1.95 -4.21
N ASP A 104 25.03 -3.16 -4.77
CA ASP A 104 23.92 -4.10 -4.64
C ASP A 104 23.80 -4.65 -3.20
N VAL A 105 24.94 -4.87 -2.54
CA VAL A 105 24.97 -5.30 -1.13
C VAL A 105 24.52 -4.17 -0.22
N ALA A 106 24.92 -2.92 -0.50
CA ALA A 106 24.48 -1.76 0.28
C ALA A 106 22.96 -1.54 0.19
N LEU A 107 22.36 -1.67 -1.00
CA LEU A 107 20.91 -1.55 -1.17
C LEU A 107 20.15 -2.69 -0.46
N PHE A 108 20.68 -3.92 -0.54
CA PHE A 108 20.13 -5.05 0.20
C PHE A 108 20.12 -4.78 1.71
N TRP A 109 21.25 -4.35 2.29
CA TRP A 109 21.31 -4.06 3.74
C TRP A 109 20.50 -2.81 4.17
N LYS A 110 20.14 -1.94 3.24
CA LYS A 110 19.20 -0.82 3.52
C LYS A 110 17.74 -1.26 3.59
N THR A 111 17.40 -2.30 2.84
CA THR A 111 16.01 -2.70 2.61
C THR A 111 15.67 -4.05 3.25
N HIS A 112 16.65 -4.85 3.69
CA HIS A 112 16.39 -6.18 4.22
C HIS A 112 15.54 -6.18 5.49
N MET A 113 15.55 -5.09 6.27
CA MET A 113 14.71 -4.92 7.45
C MET A 113 13.32 -4.38 7.14
N LEU A 114 12.98 -4.13 5.89
CA LEU A 114 11.77 -3.42 5.52
C LEU A 114 10.88 -4.30 4.63
N TYR A 115 9.58 -4.30 4.91
CA TYR A 115 8.56 -4.69 3.93
C TYR A 115 8.05 -3.43 3.25
N TYR A 116 8.11 -3.40 1.92
CA TYR A 116 7.52 -2.32 1.15
C TYR A 116 6.01 -2.50 1.06
N VAL A 117 5.28 -1.48 1.50
CA VAL A 117 3.84 -1.38 1.31
C VAL A 117 3.62 -0.38 0.19
N LYS A 118 3.15 -0.89 -0.95
CA LYS A 118 2.76 -0.02 -2.05
C LYS A 118 1.58 0.84 -1.60
N THR A 119 1.79 2.15 -1.59
CA THR A 119 0.78 3.16 -1.34
C THR A 119 0.34 3.76 -2.68
N ASP A 120 -0.93 4.17 -2.77
CA ASP A 120 -1.38 5.06 -3.83
C ASP A 120 -1.15 6.51 -3.39
N LYS A 121 -1.20 7.46 -4.34
CA LYS A 121 -1.22 8.89 -4.04
C LYS A 121 -2.25 9.23 -2.97
N LEU A 122 -1.77 9.85 -1.88
CA LEU A 122 -2.61 10.39 -0.83
C LEU A 122 -3.02 11.79 -1.24
N TRP A 123 -4.27 11.91 -1.68
CA TRP A 123 -4.84 13.20 -2.04
C TRP A 123 -5.19 13.95 -0.75
N LYS A 124 -4.66 15.16 -0.63
CA LYS A 124 -5.04 16.14 0.38
C LYS A 124 -5.78 17.28 -0.27
N ASP A 125 -6.62 17.94 0.52
CA ASP A 125 -7.24 19.18 0.10
C ASP A 125 -6.13 20.18 -0.25
N MET A 126 -6.29 20.82 -1.40
CA MET A 126 -5.27 21.72 -1.93
C MET A 126 -5.93 22.96 -2.50
N THR A 127 -5.42 24.12 -2.09
CA THR A 127 -5.81 25.39 -2.70
C THR A 127 -4.65 25.90 -3.56
N ILE A 128 -4.95 26.17 -4.83
CA ILE A 128 -3.99 26.70 -5.80
C ILE A 128 -4.44 28.10 -6.20
N ASP A 129 -3.56 29.07 -6.02
CA ASP A 129 -3.70 30.39 -6.65
C ASP A 129 -3.28 30.27 -8.11
N PHE A 130 -4.22 30.49 -9.02
CA PHE A 130 -4.01 30.42 -10.46
C PHE A 130 -4.30 31.78 -11.09
N ASP A 131 -3.25 32.39 -11.63
CA ASP A 131 -3.36 33.66 -12.36
C ASP A 131 -3.54 33.39 -13.85
N ASN A 132 -4.60 33.97 -14.43
CA ASN A 132 -4.82 33.99 -15.87
C ASN A 132 -5.09 35.42 -16.35
N ASN A 133 -4.26 35.92 -17.27
CA ASN A 133 -4.40 37.26 -17.88
C ASN A 133 -4.64 38.41 -16.87
N GLY A 134 -3.96 38.37 -15.72
CA GLY A 134 -4.04 39.40 -14.67
C GLY A 134 -5.21 39.25 -13.68
N ILE A 135 -6.00 38.17 -13.79
CA ILE A 135 -7.06 37.81 -12.83
C ILE A 135 -6.60 36.59 -12.04
N SER A 136 -6.52 36.74 -10.72
CA SER A 136 -6.19 35.67 -9.78
C SER A 136 -7.44 34.89 -9.37
N TYR A 137 -7.40 33.57 -9.53
CA TYR A 137 -8.42 32.62 -9.12
C TYR A 137 -7.87 31.71 -8.02
N LYS A 138 -8.65 31.51 -6.96
CA LYS A 138 -8.39 30.51 -5.93
C LYS A 138 -9.12 29.23 -6.28
N ILE A 139 -8.38 28.18 -6.52
CA ILE A 139 -8.93 26.88 -6.90
C ILE A 139 -8.75 25.94 -5.73
N HIS A 140 -9.85 25.55 -5.10
CA HIS A 140 -9.88 24.59 -4.02
C HIS A 140 -10.23 23.21 -4.57
N PHE A 141 -9.41 22.21 -4.23
CA PHE A 141 -9.68 20.80 -4.49
C PHE A 141 -10.15 20.15 -3.20
N ASP A 142 -11.39 19.66 -3.19
CA ASP A 142 -12.01 18.93 -2.09
C ASP A 142 -11.94 17.42 -2.38
N VAL A 143 -11.25 16.71 -1.50
CA VAL A 143 -10.99 15.27 -1.56
C VAL A 143 -11.95 14.48 -0.65
N SER A 144 -12.84 15.15 0.10
CA SER A 144 -13.70 14.52 1.12
C SER A 144 -14.57 13.37 0.58
N LYS A 145 -14.96 13.43 -0.70
CA LYS A 145 -15.77 12.41 -1.39
C LYS A 145 -14.95 11.34 -2.12
N LEU A 146 -13.63 11.41 -2.07
CA LEU A 146 -12.74 10.50 -2.79
C LEU A 146 -12.68 9.13 -2.10
N GLU A 147 -13.18 8.11 -2.78
CA GLU A 147 -13.04 6.72 -2.34
C GLU A 147 -11.75 6.09 -2.89
N TYR A 148 -10.75 5.92 -2.03
CA TYR A 148 -9.49 5.29 -2.40
C TYR A 148 -9.66 3.85 -2.90
N LYS A 149 -8.73 3.42 -3.76
CA LYS A 149 -8.70 2.08 -4.35
C LYS A 149 -8.61 0.99 -3.27
N LYS A 150 -9.30 -0.12 -3.50
CA LYS A 150 -9.30 -1.30 -2.60
C LYS A 150 -8.15 -2.27 -2.89
N ALA A 151 -7.66 -2.29 -4.13
CA ALA A 151 -6.60 -3.17 -4.61
C ALA A 151 -5.74 -2.45 -5.66
N ASN A 152 -4.80 -3.17 -6.28
CA ASN A 152 -3.95 -2.69 -7.39
C ASN A 152 -4.76 -2.45 -8.68
N GLU A 153 -5.69 -1.50 -8.64
CA GLU A 153 -6.54 -1.12 -9.76
C GLU A 153 -5.98 0.14 -10.45
N LYS A 154 -5.99 0.16 -11.78
CA LYS A 154 -5.74 1.39 -12.53
C LYS A 154 -7.04 2.20 -12.58
N LYS A 155 -7.20 3.14 -11.64
CA LYS A 155 -8.26 4.16 -11.67
C LYS A 155 -7.65 5.52 -11.99
N ASN A 156 -8.24 6.23 -12.95
CA ASN A 156 -7.88 7.61 -13.28
C ASN A 156 -8.65 8.59 -12.40
N THR A 157 -8.07 9.74 -12.08
CA THR A 157 -8.73 10.80 -11.32
C THR A 157 -9.70 11.57 -12.22
N ILE A 158 -10.86 11.92 -11.68
CA ILE A 158 -11.90 12.75 -12.29
C ILE A 158 -12.13 13.98 -11.41
N TYR A 159 -12.40 15.11 -12.06
CA TYR A 159 -12.70 16.37 -11.40
C TYR A 159 -14.15 16.78 -11.68
N GLU A 160 -14.92 17.05 -10.63
CA GLU A 160 -16.28 17.55 -10.72
C GLU A 160 -16.35 18.98 -10.16
N LEU A 161 -16.88 19.91 -10.95
CA LEU A 161 -17.07 21.27 -10.49
C LEU A 161 -18.22 21.31 -9.47
N MET A 162 -17.95 21.73 -8.24
CA MET A 162 -18.97 21.80 -7.18
C MET A 162 -19.54 23.20 -7.05
N THR A 163 -18.69 24.21 -6.80
CA THR A 163 -19.11 25.59 -6.59
C THR A 163 -18.19 26.56 -7.31
N ILE A 164 -18.77 27.69 -7.71
CA ILE A 164 -18.05 28.83 -8.29
C ILE A 164 -18.60 30.08 -7.63
N ASP A 165 -17.80 30.71 -6.78
CA ASP A 165 -18.11 31.98 -6.13
C ASP A 165 -17.09 33.02 -6.58
N ASN A 166 -17.43 33.72 -7.67
CA ASN A 166 -16.60 34.75 -8.33
C ASN A 166 -15.17 34.30 -8.67
N LYS A 167 -14.25 34.41 -7.70
CA LYS A 167 -12.82 34.07 -7.83
C LYS A 167 -12.43 32.79 -7.11
N GLU A 168 -13.35 32.17 -6.37
CA GLU A 168 -13.13 30.88 -5.71
C GLU A 168 -13.86 29.77 -6.47
N ILE A 169 -13.11 28.76 -6.90
CA ILE A 169 -13.62 27.62 -7.67
C ILE A 169 -13.32 26.37 -6.86
N THR A 170 -14.34 25.56 -6.58
CA THR A 170 -14.16 24.30 -5.86
C THR A 170 -14.38 23.10 -6.79
N PHE A 171 -13.36 22.25 -6.91
CA PHE A 171 -13.44 20.97 -7.59
C PHE A 171 -13.51 19.83 -6.58
N GLY A 172 -14.51 18.96 -6.70
CA GLY A 172 -14.53 17.67 -6.05
C GLY A 172 -13.66 16.68 -6.83
N VAL A 173 -12.80 15.95 -6.12
CA VAL A 173 -11.88 14.96 -6.70
C VAL A 173 -12.43 13.57 -6.47
N LEU A 174 -12.53 12.77 -7.54
CA LEU A 174 -13.07 11.41 -7.51
C LEU A 174 -12.19 10.47 -8.35
N TYR A 175 -12.37 9.16 -8.19
CA TYR A 175 -11.83 8.18 -9.13
C TYR A 175 -12.86 7.79 -10.19
N SER A 176 -12.38 7.48 -11.40
CA SER A 176 -13.21 6.98 -12.48
C SER A 176 -13.81 5.62 -12.15
N GLU A 177 -15.12 5.55 -12.27
CA GLU A 177 -15.88 4.30 -12.20
C GLU A 177 -16.63 4.08 -13.51
N ARG A 178 -16.58 2.85 -14.04
CA ARG A 178 -17.35 2.43 -15.23
C ARG A 178 -17.12 3.31 -16.46
N GLY A 179 -15.90 3.79 -16.68
CA GLY A 179 -15.55 4.60 -17.86
C GLY A 179 -16.01 6.06 -17.79
N LYS A 180 -16.43 6.55 -16.62
CA LYS A 180 -16.68 7.98 -16.40
C LYS A 180 -15.40 8.78 -16.70
N VAL A 181 -15.54 9.92 -17.36
CA VAL A 181 -14.44 10.84 -17.67
C VAL A 181 -14.78 12.25 -17.18
N THR A 182 -13.76 13.05 -16.91
CA THR A 182 -13.93 14.48 -16.61
C THR A 182 -14.61 15.15 -17.79
N LYS A 183 -15.79 15.72 -17.57
CA LYS A 183 -16.54 16.42 -18.61
C LYS A 183 -16.06 17.86 -18.74
N ILE A 184 -14.89 18.03 -19.33
CA ILE A 184 -14.22 19.33 -19.51
C ILE A 184 -15.15 20.33 -20.22
N ASP A 185 -15.90 19.87 -21.24
CA ASP A 185 -16.86 20.70 -21.97
C ASP A 185 -17.99 21.28 -21.11
N GLU A 186 -18.49 20.52 -20.12
CA GLU A 186 -19.53 21.00 -19.20
C GLU A 186 -18.95 22.04 -18.23
N ILE A 187 -17.73 21.83 -17.75
CA ILE A 187 -17.02 22.77 -16.87
C ILE A 187 -16.77 24.10 -17.61
N LEU A 188 -16.33 24.04 -18.87
CA LEU A 188 -16.11 25.24 -19.69
C LEU A 188 -17.40 26.00 -20.00
N LYS A 189 -18.54 25.31 -20.16
CA LYS A 189 -19.85 25.96 -20.32
C LYS A 189 -20.29 26.70 -19.07
N GLU A 190 -20.10 26.10 -17.89
CA GLU A 190 -20.40 26.73 -16.60
C GLU A 190 -19.52 27.97 -16.35
N PHE A 191 -18.23 27.89 -16.69
CA PHE A 191 -17.31 29.03 -16.63
C PHE A 191 -17.74 30.18 -17.55
N LYS A 192 -18.13 29.88 -18.80
CA LYS A 192 -18.69 30.88 -19.73
C LYS A 192 -19.94 31.56 -19.17
N ARG A 193 -20.84 30.79 -18.53
CA ARG A 193 -22.08 31.32 -17.91
C ARG A 193 -21.77 32.29 -16.76
N LYS A 194 -20.71 32.03 -15.99
CA LYS A 194 -20.28 32.86 -14.86
C LYS A 194 -19.21 33.90 -15.22
N LYS A 195 -18.91 34.12 -16.52
CA LYS A 195 -17.89 35.07 -17.02
C LYS A 195 -16.46 34.80 -16.53
N ILE A 196 -16.10 33.53 -16.38
CA ILE A 196 -14.75 33.07 -16.02
C ILE A 196 -14.14 32.44 -17.27
N PHE A 197 -12.90 32.81 -17.65
CA PHE A 197 -12.28 32.42 -18.92
C PHE A 197 -10.94 31.65 -18.78
N PRO A 198 -10.85 30.55 -18.03
CA PRO A 198 -9.74 29.63 -18.17
C PRO A 198 -9.98 28.72 -19.38
N ASP A 199 -9.00 28.65 -20.27
CA ASP A 199 -8.99 27.73 -21.41
C ASP A 199 -8.78 26.27 -20.96
N GLU A 200 -9.08 25.31 -21.84
CA GLU A 200 -8.86 23.87 -21.61
C GLU A 200 -7.42 23.56 -21.20
N GLU A 201 -6.44 24.26 -21.80
CA GLU A 201 -5.03 24.11 -21.47
C GLU A 201 -4.73 24.52 -20.02
N ASN A 202 -5.37 25.59 -19.54
CA ASN A 202 -5.24 26.08 -18.18
C ASN A 202 -5.86 25.10 -17.18
N LEU A 203 -7.04 24.55 -17.48
CA LEU A 203 -7.69 23.51 -16.66
C LEU A 203 -6.80 22.26 -16.55
N ASN A 204 -6.26 21.76 -17.66
CA ASN A 204 -5.35 20.63 -17.65
C ASN A 204 -4.06 20.92 -16.87
N LYS A 205 -3.54 22.15 -16.92
CA LYS A 205 -2.39 22.59 -16.12
C LYS A 205 -2.72 22.59 -14.62
N ILE A 206 -3.89 23.09 -14.24
CA ILE A 206 -4.40 23.10 -12.87
C ILE A 206 -4.52 21.67 -12.33
N PHE A 207 -5.14 20.75 -13.09
CA PHE A 207 -5.25 19.34 -12.72
C PHE A 207 -3.89 18.66 -12.60
N ARG A 208 -2.95 18.94 -13.52
CA ARG A 208 -1.57 18.43 -13.42
C ARG A 208 -0.83 18.94 -12.19
N ILE A 209 -1.09 20.16 -11.73
CA ILE A 209 -0.50 20.69 -10.50
C ILE A 209 -1.06 19.93 -9.30
N PHE A 210 -2.36 19.70 -9.25
CA PHE A 210 -2.97 18.85 -8.23
C PHE A 210 -2.42 17.42 -8.26
N GLU A 211 -2.22 16.83 -9.44
CA GLU A 211 -1.69 15.46 -9.61
C GLU A 211 -0.24 15.27 -9.17
N LYS A 212 0.51 16.36 -8.95
CA LYS A 212 1.88 16.33 -8.44
C LYS A 212 1.98 16.10 -6.94
N GLN A 213 0.86 15.89 -6.23
CA GLN A 213 0.91 15.47 -4.83
C GLN A 213 1.77 14.21 -4.65
N ASN A 214 2.54 14.18 -3.56
CA ASN A 214 3.54 13.16 -3.31
C ASN A 214 2.89 11.78 -3.11
N GLU A 215 3.40 10.79 -3.82
CA GLU A 215 3.30 9.40 -3.41
C GLU A 215 4.23 9.24 -2.20
N VAL A 216 3.68 8.80 -1.06
CA VAL A 216 4.49 8.59 0.14
C VAL A 216 4.68 7.10 0.30
N ASP A 217 5.89 6.63 0.06
CA ASP A 217 6.24 5.24 0.31
C ASP A 217 6.04 4.91 1.80
N TYR A 218 5.49 3.72 2.06
CA TYR A 218 5.34 3.20 3.40
C TYR A 218 6.10 1.89 3.55
N PHE A 219 6.81 1.76 4.66
CA PHE A 219 7.59 0.57 4.98
C PHE A 219 7.22 0.07 6.37
N ILE A 220 7.07 -1.24 6.49
CA ILE A 220 6.95 -1.93 7.78
C ILE A 220 8.33 -2.46 8.16
N ASN A 221 8.83 -2.06 9.32
CA ASN A 221 10.10 -2.56 9.85
C ASN A 221 9.91 -3.95 10.48
N LYS A 222 10.73 -4.92 10.05
CA LYS A 222 10.68 -6.32 10.49
C LYS A 222 11.01 -6.50 11.98
N ASN A 223 11.80 -5.59 12.56
CA ASN A 223 12.17 -5.59 13.98
C ASN A 223 12.51 -4.15 14.40
N ALA A 224 11.48 -3.34 14.61
CA ALA A 224 11.63 -1.94 15.00
C ALA A 224 12.31 -1.79 16.37
N GLU A 225 12.06 -2.71 17.31
CA GLU A 225 12.64 -2.68 18.66
C GLU A 225 14.16 -2.74 18.62
N GLN A 226 14.70 -3.81 18.02
CA GLN A 226 16.13 -4.00 17.92
C GLN A 226 16.77 -2.86 17.12
N PHE A 227 16.16 -2.49 16.00
CA PHE A 227 16.64 -1.39 15.16
C PHE A 227 16.76 -0.10 15.97
N LEU A 228 15.69 0.38 16.59
CA LEU A 228 15.71 1.64 17.32
C LEU A 228 16.58 1.58 18.58
N LYS A 229 16.59 0.47 19.34
CA LYS A 229 17.46 0.34 20.54
C LYS A 229 18.94 0.35 20.21
N GLU A 230 19.35 -0.35 19.15
CA GLU A 230 20.74 -0.35 18.70
C GLU A 230 21.18 1.07 18.29
N HIS A 231 20.37 1.75 17.48
CA HIS A 231 20.65 3.10 17.03
C HIS A 231 20.61 4.13 18.16
N PHE A 232 19.69 3.98 19.13
CA PHE A 232 19.65 4.83 20.30
C PHE A 232 20.90 4.67 21.15
N ASN A 233 21.38 3.43 21.34
CA ASN A 233 22.63 3.18 22.06
C ASN A 233 23.84 3.80 21.35
N LEU A 234 23.90 3.73 20.03
CA LEU A 234 24.97 4.37 19.24
C LEU A 234 24.91 5.89 19.35
N TRP A 235 23.71 6.46 19.23
CA TRP A 235 23.47 7.88 19.42
C TRP A 235 23.88 8.34 20.82
N LEU A 236 23.47 7.62 21.87
CA LEU A 236 23.80 7.93 23.26
C LEU A 236 25.31 7.83 23.54
N LYS A 237 25.99 6.84 22.94
CA LYS A 237 27.46 6.73 23.02
C LYS A 237 28.16 7.90 22.34
N SER A 238 27.73 8.28 21.14
CA SER A 238 28.28 9.45 20.45
C SER A 238 28.04 10.72 21.26
N TYR A 239 26.88 10.83 21.90
CA TYR A 239 26.54 11.96 22.75
C TYR A 239 27.41 12.02 24.02
N LEU A 240 27.70 10.87 24.63
CA LEU A 240 28.58 10.76 25.80
C LEU A 240 30.05 11.07 25.49
N LEU A 241 30.50 10.74 24.27
CA LEU A 241 31.89 10.89 23.84
C LEU A 241 32.20 12.26 23.23
N ASP A 242 31.21 13.15 23.12
CA ASP A 242 31.41 14.50 22.61
C ASP A 242 32.29 15.30 23.58
N ASP A 243 33.21 16.11 23.06
CA ASP A 243 34.32 16.73 23.83
C ASP A 243 33.83 17.72 24.92
N GLU A 244 32.56 18.13 24.89
CA GLU A 244 31.89 19.01 25.87
C GLU A 244 31.07 18.26 26.95
N SER A 245 31.18 16.93 27.04
CA SER A 245 30.32 16.12 27.91
C SER A 245 30.66 16.24 29.41
N ASP A 246 29.68 16.63 30.22
CA ASP A 246 29.77 16.59 31.69
C ASP A 246 29.60 15.15 32.22
N TYR A 247 30.59 14.64 32.94
CA TYR A 247 30.59 13.30 33.55
C TYR A 247 30.13 13.30 35.03
N SER A 248 29.48 14.36 35.49
CA SER A 248 28.95 14.45 36.86
C SER A 248 27.93 13.35 37.19
N GLU A 249 27.83 12.96 38.46
CA GLU A 249 26.86 11.95 38.91
C GLU A 249 25.40 12.37 38.61
N LYS A 250 25.11 13.68 38.73
CA LYS A 250 23.81 14.25 38.34
C LYS A 250 23.54 14.01 36.85
N ARG A 251 24.53 14.25 35.99
CA ARG A 251 24.39 14.08 34.54
C ARG A 251 24.23 12.61 34.15
N LEU A 252 24.99 11.70 34.74
CA LEU A 252 24.85 10.27 34.49
C LEU A 252 23.46 9.73 34.89
N LYS A 253 22.90 10.22 36.01
CA LYS A 253 21.52 9.89 36.41
C LYS A 253 20.50 10.40 35.41
N GLN A 254 20.65 11.63 34.90
CA GLN A 254 19.79 12.19 33.86
C GLN A 254 19.84 11.35 32.57
N LEU A 255 21.03 10.96 32.10
CA LEU A 255 21.18 10.13 30.90
C LEU A 255 20.61 8.72 31.06
N LYS A 256 20.67 8.16 32.28
CA LYS A 256 19.99 6.90 32.59
C LYS A 256 18.47 7.04 32.46
N VAL A 257 17.89 8.10 33.01
CA VAL A 257 16.45 8.39 32.89
C VAL A 257 16.06 8.62 31.43
N LEU A 258 16.86 9.36 30.66
CA LEU A 258 16.66 9.55 29.22
C LEU A 258 16.62 8.21 28.48
N LYS A 259 17.57 7.31 28.78
CA LYS A 259 17.63 5.98 28.17
C LYS A 259 16.41 5.13 28.51
N GLU A 260 16.00 5.12 29.78
CA GLU A 260 14.81 4.38 30.21
C GLU A 260 13.54 4.88 29.52
N ILE A 261 13.37 6.19 29.38
CA ILE A 261 12.23 6.79 28.67
C ILE A 261 12.29 6.50 27.17
N ALA A 262 13.47 6.63 26.55
CA ALA A 262 13.64 6.28 25.15
C ALA A 262 13.25 4.82 24.88
N TYR A 263 13.64 3.90 25.76
CA TYR A 263 13.30 2.49 25.64
C TYR A 263 11.81 2.25 25.82
N THR A 264 11.15 2.89 26.79
CA THR A 264 9.69 2.83 26.92
C THR A 264 9.01 3.26 25.62
N ILE A 265 9.43 4.38 25.01
CA ILE A 265 8.84 4.87 23.75
C ILE A 265 9.13 3.89 22.60
N ILE A 266 10.36 3.36 22.51
CA ILE A 266 10.74 2.40 21.46
C ILE A 266 9.93 1.11 21.58
N ASP A 267 9.76 0.58 22.80
CA ASP A 267 8.99 -0.64 23.04
C ASP A 267 7.53 -0.46 22.64
N PHE A 268 6.95 0.71 22.92
CA PHE A 268 5.62 1.09 22.46
C PHE A 268 5.51 1.07 20.93
N VAL A 269 6.42 1.76 20.25
CA VAL A 269 6.42 1.82 18.79
C VAL A 269 6.57 0.41 18.19
N ALA A 270 7.47 -0.39 18.77
CA ALA A 270 7.77 -1.71 18.28
C ALA A 270 6.61 -2.68 18.44
N GLN A 271 5.85 -2.62 19.55
CA GLN A 271 4.66 -3.45 19.74
C GLN A 271 3.66 -3.28 18.59
N PHE A 272 3.39 -2.03 18.19
CA PHE A 272 2.51 -1.76 17.06
C PHE A 272 3.07 -2.33 15.75
N GLU A 273 4.35 -2.08 15.49
CA GLU A 273 5.01 -2.55 14.27
C GLU A 273 5.05 -4.08 14.18
N ASP A 274 5.27 -4.77 15.30
CA ASP A 274 5.26 -6.23 15.38
C ASP A 274 3.89 -6.81 15.05
N GLU A 275 2.80 -6.16 15.47
CA GLU A 275 1.45 -6.54 15.06
C GLU A 275 1.25 -6.35 13.55
N LEU A 276 1.81 -5.29 12.95
CA LEU A 276 1.79 -5.12 11.49
C LEU A 276 2.58 -6.21 10.78
N VAL A 277 3.76 -6.58 11.30
CA VAL A 277 4.57 -7.66 10.76
C VAL A 277 3.82 -8.99 10.84
N LYS A 278 3.11 -9.28 11.94
CA LYS A 278 2.27 -10.48 12.09
C LYS A 278 1.13 -10.48 11.07
N ILE A 279 0.43 -9.36 10.91
CA ILE A 279 -0.65 -9.22 9.92
C ILE A 279 -0.11 -9.39 8.50
N TRP A 280 1.03 -8.76 8.20
CA TRP A 280 1.68 -8.82 6.89
C TRP A 280 2.09 -10.25 6.52
N ASN A 281 2.63 -10.99 7.48
CA ASN A 281 3.07 -12.39 7.30
C ASN A 281 1.97 -13.42 7.51
N LYS A 282 0.73 -13.01 7.80
CA LYS A 282 -0.37 -13.94 7.99
C LYS A 282 -0.56 -14.79 6.72
N PRO A 283 -0.55 -16.13 6.83
CA PRO A 283 -0.71 -16.99 5.66
C PRO A 283 -2.05 -16.70 4.99
N LYS A 284 -2.02 -16.49 3.68
CA LYS A 284 -3.22 -16.32 2.88
C LYS A 284 -3.79 -17.69 2.53
N PHE A 285 -5.08 -17.85 2.71
CA PHE A 285 -5.79 -19.07 2.32
C PHE A 285 -6.16 -19.02 0.84
N VAL A 286 -6.06 -20.17 0.17
CA VAL A 286 -6.55 -20.35 -1.20
C VAL A 286 -8.08 -20.19 -1.18
N LYS A 287 -8.59 -19.18 -1.87
CA LYS A 287 -10.04 -18.93 -1.97
C LYS A 287 -10.73 -19.72 -3.07
N ASN A 288 -9.99 -20.00 -4.15
CA ASN A 288 -10.50 -20.73 -5.30
C ASN A 288 -9.34 -21.50 -5.95
N SER A 289 -9.61 -22.73 -6.36
CA SER A 289 -8.72 -23.58 -7.15
C SER A 289 -9.54 -24.14 -8.31
N ASN A 290 -9.03 -23.98 -9.52
CA ASN A 290 -9.61 -24.54 -10.73
C ASN A 290 -8.47 -25.12 -11.57
N TYR A 291 -8.82 -26.03 -12.46
CA TYR A 291 -7.89 -26.70 -13.36
C TYR A 291 -8.23 -26.33 -14.78
N VAL A 292 -7.20 -26.15 -15.60
CA VAL A 292 -7.35 -25.94 -17.04
C VAL A 292 -6.74 -27.15 -17.73
N ILE A 293 -7.57 -27.94 -18.39
CA ILE A 293 -7.17 -29.22 -18.98
C ILE A 293 -7.57 -29.21 -20.45
N THR A 294 -6.65 -29.58 -21.34
CA THR A 294 -6.94 -29.67 -22.77
C THR A 294 -7.79 -30.91 -23.09
N LEU A 295 -8.65 -30.81 -24.10
CA LEU A 295 -9.55 -31.90 -24.49
C LEU A 295 -8.80 -33.20 -24.83
N ASP A 296 -7.58 -33.14 -25.38
CA ASP A 296 -6.76 -34.32 -25.70
C ASP A 296 -6.39 -35.16 -24.47
N ARG A 297 -6.36 -34.54 -23.28
CA ARG A 297 -6.11 -35.23 -22.01
C ARG A 297 -7.37 -35.86 -21.43
N ILE A 298 -8.55 -35.41 -21.85
CA ILE A 298 -9.85 -35.97 -21.46
C ILE A 298 -10.18 -37.11 -22.43
N LYS A 299 -9.58 -38.28 -22.20
CA LYS A 299 -9.72 -39.45 -23.08
C LYS A 299 -11.08 -40.15 -23.01
N ASP A 300 -12.00 -39.67 -22.17
CA ASP A 300 -13.36 -40.18 -22.05
C ASP A 300 -14.33 -39.40 -22.97
N GLU A 301 -14.79 -40.08 -24.02
CA GLU A 301 -15.75 -39.55 -25.00
C GLU A 301 -17.09 -39.17 -24.34
N ASN A 302 -17.55 -39.93 -23.34
CA ASN A 302 -18.81 -39.64 -22.65
C ASN A 302 -18.70 -38.37 -21.80
N LEU A 303 -17.56 -38.17 -21.13
CA LEU A 303 -17.32 -36.98 -20.33
C LEU A 303 -17.19 -35.75 -21.23
N THR A 304 -16.54 -35.89 -22.38
CA THR A 304 -16.44 -34.82 -23.38
C THR A 304 -17.81 -34.39 -23.88
N GLU A 305 -18.70 -35.34 -24.18
CA GLU A 305 -20.10 -35.02 -24.55
C GLU A 305 -20.87 -34.31 -23.42
N LYS A 306 -20.70 -34.75 -22.17
CA LYS A 306 -21.31 -34.09 -21.00
C LYS A 306 -20.86 -32.64 -20.89
N ILE A 307 -19.56 -32.37 -21.06
CA ILE A 307 -18.99 -31.02 -21.00
C ILE A 307 -19.58 -30.15 -22.13
N LEU A 308 -19.63 -30.66 -23.36
CA LEU A 308 -20.14 -29.91 -24.53
C LEU A 308 -21.63 -29.61 -24.47
N ASN A 309 -22.42 -30.45 -23.80
CA ASN A 309 -23.84 -30.27 -23.58
C ASN A 309 -24.17 -29.51 -22.28
N HIS A 310 -23.16 -29.20 -21.46
CA HIS A 310 -23.37 -28.53 -20.19
C HIS A 310 -23.84 -27.08 -20.40
N LYS A 311 -24.76 -26.62 -19.54
CA LYS A 311 -25.36 -25.28 -19.60
C LYS A 311 -24.34 -24.12 -19.65
N ASN A 312 -23.16 -24.30 -19.05
CA ASN A 312 -22.14 -23.26 -18.94
C ASN A 312 -21.10 -23.29 -20.08
N ILE A 313 -21.24 -24.18 -21.07
CA ILE A 313 -20.29 -24.25 -22.20
C ILE A 313 -20.24 -22.93 -22.99
N GLU A 314 -21.33 -22.17 -23.00
CA GLU A 314 -21.39 -20.86 -23.67
C GLU A 314 -20.43 -19.84 -23.03
N GLU A 315 -20.25 -19.89 -21.71
CA GLU A 315 -19.30 -19.04 -21.00
C GLU A 315 -17.84 -19.44 -21.31
N GLN A 316 -17.56 -20.75 -21.43
CA GLN A 316 -16.25 -21.24 -21.86
C GLN A 316 -15.94 -20.82 -23.31
N ILE A 317 -16.92 -20.91 -24.22
CA ILE A 317 -16.76 -20.45 -25.61
C ILE A 317 -16.52 -18.94 -25.67
N LYS A 318 -17.21 -18.17 -24.83
CA LYS A 318 -16.98 -16.72 -24.72
C LYS A 318 -15.57 -16.41 -24.24
N GLU A 319 -15.07 -17.12 -23.23
CA GLU A 319 -13.68 -16.99 -22.77
C GLU A 319 -12.68 -17.33 -23.89
N TRP A 320 -12.90 -18.39 -24.65
CA TRP A 320 -12.04 -18.72 -25.80
C TRP A 320 -12.01 -17.63 -26.86
N LYS A 321 -13.14 -16.97 -27.12
CA LYS A 321 -13.21 -15.82 -28.06
C LYS A 321 -12.49 -14.60 -27.50
N GLU A 322 -12.66 -14.30 -26.22
CA GLU A 322 -11.97 -13.17 -25.56
C GLU A 322 -10.44 -13.35 -25.54
N LEU A 323 -9.97 -14.59 -25.40
CA LEU A 323 -8.55 -14.95 -25.45
C LEU A 323 -8.01 -15.15 -26.89
N ASN A 324 -8.86 -14.96 -27.92
CA ASN A 324 -8.53 -15.19 -29.33
C ASN A 324 -8.01 -16.61 -29.63
N ILE A 325 -8.48 -17.62 -28.88
CA ILE A 325 -8.17 -19.04 -29.13
C ILE A 325 -8.99 -19.56 -30.33
N ILE A 326 -10.22 -19.04 -30.49
CA ILE A 326 -11.15 -19.39 -31.57
C ILE A 326 -11.67 -18.13 -32.26
N GLU A 327 -12.14 -18.30 -33.50
CA GLU A 327 -12.75 -17.22 -34.28
C GLU A 327 -14.21 -16.93 -33.83
N ASN A 328 -14.71 -15.75 -34.18
CA ASN A 328 -16.04 -15.30 -33.76
C ASN A 328 -17.19 -16.16 -34.30
N ASP A 329 -16.99 -16.80 -35.45
CA ASP A 329 -17.91 -17.71 -36.14
C ASP A 329 -17.77 -19.18 -35.69
N PHE A 330 -17.02 -19.43 -34.62
CA PHE A 330 -16.82 -20.78 -34.09
C PHE A 330 -18.14 -21.49 -33.79
N ASP A 331 -18.23 -22.74 -34.25
CA ASP A 331 -19.33 -23.65 -33.99
C ASP A 331 -18.84 -24.84 -33.16
N LYS A 332 -19.48 -25.04 -32.00
CA LYS A 332 -19.21 -26.15 -31.07
C LYS A 332 -19.40 -27.53 -31.71
N SER A 333 -20.25 -27.64 -32.74
CA SER A 333 -20.50 -28.91 -33.44
C SER A 333 -19.25 -29.47 -34.13
N LYS A 334 -18.25 -28.61 -34.42
CA LYS A 334 -16.99 -28.99 -35.08
C LYS A 334 -15.96 -29.62 -34.13
N ILE A 335 -16.21 -29.65 -32.82
CA ILE A 335 -15.28 -30.21 -31.83
C ILE A 335 -15.27 -31.75 -31.91
N LEU A 336 -16.42 -32.37 -32.16
CA LEU A 336 -16.56 -33.82 -32.33
C LEU A 336 -16.88 -34.15 -33.79
N GLU A 337 -16.04 -34.97 -34.40
CA GLU A 337 -16.23 -35.50 -35.76
C GLU A 337 -16.79 -36.94 -35.69
N ASN A 338 -17.85 -37.20 -36.44
CA ASN A 338 -18.42 -38.54 -36.58
C ASN A 338 -17.73 -39.28 -37.75
N ASN A 339 -17.02 -40.36 -37.46
CA ASN A 339 -16.47 -41.26 -38.47
C ASN A 339 -17.11 -42.66 -38.37
N LEU A 340 -16.81 -43.53 -39.34
CA LEU A 340 -17.29 -44.92 -39.40
C LEU A 340 -16.95 -45.77 -38.14
N THR A 341 -16.00 -45.30 -37.32
CA THR A 341 -15.50 -45.95 -36.10
C THR A 341 -16.00 -45.30 -34.80
N GLY A 342 -16.87 -44.29 -34.85
CA GLY A 342 -17.41 -43.60 -33.66
C GLY A 342 -17.25 -42.07 -33.70
N LYS A 343 -17.49 -41.42 -32.56
CA LYS A 343 -17.28 -39.99 -32.34
C LYS A 343 -15.85 -39.75 -31.89
N HIS A 344 -15.10 -38.92 -32.59
CA HIS A 344 -13.71 -38.61 -32.27
C HIS A 344 -13.52 -37.10 -32.14
N LEU A 345 -12.58 -36.67 -31.32
CA LEU A 345 -12.17 -35.27 -31.24
C LEU A 345 -11.53 -34.81 -32.56
N SER A 346 -11.92 -33.64 -33.05
CA SER A 346 -11.29 -33.04 -34.23
C SER A 346 -9.83 -32.69 -33.91
N LYS A 347 -8.90 -33.09 -34.79
CA LYS A 347 -7.47 -32.75 -34.66
C LYS A 347 -7.21 -31.25 -34.57
N LYS A 348 -8.11 -30.42 -35.13
CA LYS A 348 -7.98 -28.96 -35.07
C LYS A 348 -8.27 -28.41 -33.67
N TYR A 349 -9.10 -29.09 -32.90
CA TYR A 349 -9.66 -28.58 -31.64
C TYR A 349 -9.32 -29.45 -30.43
N GLU A 350 -8.48 -30.47 -30.59
CA GLU A 350 -8.05 -31.38 -29.53
C GLU A 350 -7.32 -30.66 -28.38
N HIS A 351 -6.63 -29.55 -28.66
CA HIS A 351 -5.92 -28.76 -27.66
C HIS A 351 -6.73 -27.58 -27.09
N LEU A 352 -8.06 -27.56 -27.26
CA LEU A 352 -8.88 -26.53 -26.63
C LEU A 352 -8.86 -26.69 -25.10
N PRO A 353 -8.55 -25.63 -24.34
CA PRO A 353 -8.49 -25.70 -22.88
C PRO A 353 -9.89 -25.65 -22.27
N ILE A 354 -10.21 -26.57 -21.37
CA ILE A 354 -11.42 -26.57 -20.55
C ILE A 354 -11.07 -26.08 -19.15
N ASP A 355 -11.69 -24.99 -18.70
CA ASP A 355 -11.54 -24.46 -17.34
C ASP A 355 -12.63 -25.04 -16.41
N THR A 356 -12.23 -25.81 -15.39
CA THR A 356 -13.16 -26.41 -14.41
C THR A 356 -13.97 -25.37 -13.62
N LYS A 357 -13.56 -24.10 -13.63
CA LYS A 357 -14.34 -22.97 -13.09
C LYS A 357 -15.78 -22.94 -13.59
N TYR A 358 -16.04 -23.32 -14.84
CA TYR A 358 -17.38 -23.33 -15.44
C TYR A 358 -18.14 -24.64 -15.23
N PHE A 359 -17.44 -25.72 -14.87
CA PHE A 359 -17.95 -27.09 -14.79
C PHE A 359 -17.66 -27.70 -13.41
N LYS A 360 -17.96 -26.96 -12.33
CA LYS A 360 -17.66 -27.38 -10.95
C LYS A 360 -18.34 -28.68 -10.53
N ASP A 361 -19.47 -29.00 -11.15
CA ASP A 361 -20.20 -30.27 -10.99
C ASP A 361 -19.48 -31.46 -11.64
N LEU A 362 -18.74 -31.23 -12.72
CA LEU A 362 -17.97 -32.26 -13.44
C LEU A 362 -16.49 -32.32 -13.03
N GLU A 363 -16.03 -31.40 -12.18
CA GLU A 363 -14.63 -31.28 -11.78
C GLU A 363 -14.07 -32.59 -11.21
N LEU A 364 -14.81 -33.28 -10.33
CA LEU A 364 -14.35 -34.55 -9.76
C LEU A 364 -14.27 -35.67 -10.81
N GLU A 365 -15.21 -35.71 -11.76
CA GLU A 365 -15.19 -36.69 -12.87
C GLU A 365 -13.96 -36.46 -13.77
N ILE A 366 -13.66 -35.19 -14.07
CA ILE A 366 -12.49 -34.80 -14.88
C ILE A 366 -11.19 -35.14 -14.14
N LEU A 367 -11.08 -34.80 -12.87
CA LEU A 367 -9.86 -35.05 -12.08
C LEU A 367 -9.65 -36.54 -11.82
N GLY A 368 -10.71 -37.35 -11.77
CA GLY A 368 -10.63 -38.80 -11.64
C GLY A 368 -9.98 -39.52 -12.83
N LEU A 369 -9.73 -38.82 -13.95
CA LEU A 369 -9.02 -39.37 -15.10
C LEU A 369 -7.48 -39.42 -14.89
N PHE A 370 -6.97 -38.78 -13.85
CA PHE A 370 -5.53 -38.66 -13.58
C PHE A 370 -5.16 -39.42 -12.31
N ASP A 371 -4.23 -40.38 -12.42
CA ASP A 371 -3.73 -41.14 -11.26
C ASP A 371 -2.87 -40.27 -10.32
N ASP A 372 -2.05 -39.40 -10.90
CA ASP A 372 -1.18 -38.45 -10.19
C ASP A 372 -1.34 -37.06 -10.81
N LEU A 373 -2.17 -36.25 -10.15
CA LEU A 373 -2.50 -34.91 -10.63
C LEU A 373 -1.28 -33.97 -10.57
N ASP A 374 -0.47 -34.04 -9.50
CA ASP A 374 0.65 -33.12 -9.30
C ASP A 374 1.72 -33.31 -10.37
N ASN A 375 2.02 -34.56 -10.74
CA ASN A 375 2.97 -34.85 -11.83
C ASN A 375 2.39 -34.65 -13.24
N SER A 376 1.06 -34.62 -13.38
CA SER A 376 0.40 -34.41 -14.67
C SER A 376 0.24 -32.92 -15.04
N LEU A 377 0.41 -32.01 -14.09
CA LEU A 377 0.29 -30.57 -14.31
C LEU A 377 1.56 -29.98 -14.91
N ASP A 378 1.44 -29.32 -16.06
CA ASP A 378 2.59 -28.68 -16.73
C ASP A 378 2.99 -27.34 -16.09
N GLY A 379 2.11 -26.75 -15.27
CA GLY A 379 2.38 -25.46 -14.62
C GLY A 379 1.22 -24.95 -13.77
N TRP A 380 1.51 -23.97 -12.91
CA TRP A 380 0.55 -23.37 -11.99
C TRP A 380 0.36 -21.88 -12.28
N LEU A 381 -0.89 -21.44 -12.33
CA LEU A 381 -1.25 -20.02 -12.41
C LEU A 381 -1.75 -19.53 -11.05
N ILE A 382 -0.94 -18.73 -10.36
CA ILE A 382 -1.26 -18.24 -9.01
C ILE A 382 -1.69 -16.78 -9.08
N LYS A 383 -2.98 -16.53 -8.89
CA LYS A 383 -3.52 -15.18 -8.71
C LYS A 383 -3.49 -14.79 -7.23
N SER A 384 -2.36 -14.27 -6.78
CA SER A 384 -2.17 -13.78 -5.41
C SER A 384 -1.25 -12.56 -5.38
N GLU A 385 -1.07 -11.97 -4.21
CA GLU A 385 -0.08 -10.92 -3.98
C GLU A 385 1.32 -11.55 -3.96
N ASN A 386 2.28 -10.90 -4.61
CA ASN A 386 3.58 -11.47 -4.96
C ASN A 386 4.34 -12.03 -3.76
N TYR A 387 4.45 -11.27 -2.66
CA TYR A 387 5.19 -11.70 -1.48
C TYR A 387 4.61 -13.00 -0.89
N GLN A 388 3.29 -13.05 -0.74
CA GLN A 388 2.60 -14.22 -0.20
C GLN A 388 2.59 -15.41 -1.16
N ALA A 389 2.46 -15.17 -2.47
CA ALA A 389 2.56 -16.22 -3.49
C ALA A 389 3.93 -16.89 -3.46
N LEU A 390 5.00 -16.08 -3.46
CA LEU A 390 6.38 -16.57 -3.43
C LEU A 390 6.66 -17.39 -2.15
N ASN A 391 6.26 -16.90 -0.98
CA ASN A 391 6.42 -17.64 0.26
C ASN A 391 5.63 -18.96 0.31
N THR A 392 4.56 -19.08 -0.49
CA THR A 392 3.76 -20.31 -0.56
C THR A 392 4.42 -21.37 -1.43
N ILE A 393 5.08 -20.97 -2.54
CA ILE A 393 5.70 -21.90 -3.50
C ILE A 393 7.13 -22.30 -3.13
N LEU A 394 7.80 -21.55 -2.25
CA LEU A 394 9.15 -21.89 -1.84
C LEU A 394 9.17 -23.26 -1.14
N PRO A 395 10.12 -24.14 -1.46
CA PRO A 395 10.28 -25.40 -0.74
C PRO A 395 10.50 -25.11 0.74
N LYS A 396 9.73 -25.78 1.59
CA LYS A 396 9.76 -25.60 3.05
C LYS A 396 10.70 -26.57 3.74
#